data_AF-A0A7C1ZNF7-F1
#
_entry.id   AF-A0A7C1ZNF7-F1
#
_cell.length_a   1.000
_cell.length_b   1.000
_cell.length_c   1.000
_cell.angle_alpha   90.00
_cell.angle_beta   90.00
_cell.angle_gamma   90.00
#
_symmetry.space_group_name_H-M   'P 1'
#
loop_
_entity.id
_entity.type
_entity.pdbx_description
1 polymer ?
#
loop_
_entity_poly.entity_id
_entity_poly.type
_entity_poly.pdbx_seq_one_letter_code
_entity_poly.pdbx_strand_id
1 'polypeptide(L)'
;MPNVQIILNFIDECLKKIHKPDPELVKKHNVDSLNKDWQIPEGALWEQSDVVHDVLAFLAEQMIELNKEKQKEIKGFLGWLEAQLKIKPDKKGNTGIEALINKIKIKNYLGDYQKGENYLSFEELWKILEKNKNKIGANLKSRELFETIKTEYEKSLSKLLPLKEKIRKTDWLIDQIVYKLYGLTEEEIKIVEKSGVKKGLIYRLSSNIYKQLGESVSYIREKGIDEVRYPELILEYVKNCGSITNRQVRELLGVDKYKASRVLKKLIHSGKLKRIGRGKKDARYILG
;
A
#
# COMPACT_ATOMS: atom_id res chain seq x y z
N MET A 1 -10.87 2.73 21.38
CA MET A 1 -11.93 3.57 20.78
C MET A 1 -13.18 2.71 20.67
N PRO A 2 -14.33 3.11 21.27
CA PRO A 2 -15.52 2.26 21.34
C PRO A 2 -15.99 1.73 19.97
N ASN A 3 -15.98 2.59 18.94
CA ASN A 3 -16.43 2.23 17.59
C ASN A 3 -15.54 1.18 16.90
N VAL A 4 -14.26 1.11 17.24
CA VAL A 4 -13.34 0.14 16.65
C VAL A 4 -13.65 -1.27 17.14
N GLN A 5 -13.91 -1.43 18.44
CA GLN A 5 -14.24 -2.74 19.01
C GLN A 5 -15.57 -3.26 18.46
N ILE A 6 -16.53 -2.38 18.21
CA ILE A 6 -17.80 -2.73 17.58
C ILE A 6 -17.57 -3.31 16.18
N ILE A 7 -16.71 -2.67 15.37
CA ILE A 7 -16.38 -3.18 14.03
C ILE A 7 -15.69 -4.54 14.14
N LEU A 8 -14.70 -4.70 15.02
CA LEU A 8 -13.98 -5.97 15.16
C LEU A 8 -14.91 -7.11 15.64
N ASN A 9 -15.83 -6.83 16.56
CA ASN A 9 -16.82 -7.82 16.99
C ASN A 9 -17.79 -8.18 15.85
N PHE A 10 -18.21 -7.20 15.05
CA PHE A 10 -19.03 -7.46 13.86
C PHE A 10 -18.31 -8.37 12.86
N ILE A 11 -17.02 -8.13 12.61
CA ILE A 11 -16.20 -8.98 11.75
C ILE A 11 -16.09 -10.40 12.31
N ASP A 12 -15.91 -10.55 13.62
CA ASP A 12 -15.89 -11.87 14.28
C ASP A 12 -17.23 -12.61 14.13
N GLU A 13 -18.37 -11.91 14.23
CA GLU A 13 -19.68 -12.51 13.98
C GLU A 13 -19.85 -12.95 12.52
N CYS A 14 -19.41 -12.13 11.55
CA CYS A 14 -19.45 -12.49 10.13
C CYS A 14 -18.64 -13.75 9.83
N LEU A 15 -17.47 -13.92 10.43
CA LEU A 15 -16.59 -15.08 10.17
C LEU A 15 -17.07 -16.38 10.83
N LYS A 16 -18.10 -16.36 11.69
CA LYS A 16 -18.68 -17.57 12.27
C LYS A 16 -19.61 -18.27 11.29
N LYS A 17 -19.54 -19.61 11.25
CA LYS A 17 -20.46 -20.47 10.48
C LYS A 17 -21.82 -20.63 11.17
N ILE A 18 -22.53 -19.52 11.35
CA ILE A 18 -23.82 -19.46 12.04
C ILE A 18 -24.93 -18.87 11.15
N HIS A 19 -24.56 -18.35 9.96
CA HIS A 19 -25.48 -17.62 9.11
C HIS A 19 -26.18 -18.55 8.13
N LYS A 20 -27.45 -18.26 7.84
CA LYS A 20 -28.23 -18.99 6.85
C LYS A 20 -28.15 -18.23 5.52
N PRO A 21 -27.42 -18.75 4.51
CA PRO A 21 -27.35 -18.11 3.22
C PRO A 21 -28.72 -18.16 2.52
N ASP A 22 -29.00 -17.16 1.68
CA ASP A 22 -30.23 -17.10 0.90
C ASP A 22 -30.32 -18.32 -0.04
N PRO A 23 -31.39 -19.13 0.04
CA PRO A 23 -31.53 -20.34 -0.78
C PRO A 23 -31.49 -20.08 -2.29
N GLU A 24 -31.98 -18.93 -2.77
CA GLU A 24 -31.91 -18.57 -4.19
C GLU A 24 -30.49 -18.23 -4.62
N LEU A 25 -29.72 -17.53 -3.77
CA LEU A 25 -28.31 -17.22 -4.04
C LEU A 25 -27.46 -18.49 -4.01
N VAL A 26 -27.73 -19.42 -3.08
CA VAL A 26 -27.05 -20.73 -3.04
C VAL A 26 -27.31 -21.52 -4.32
N LYS A 27 -28.57 -21.56 -4.79
CA LYS A 27 -28.90 -22.21 -6.07
C LYS A 27 -28.17 -21.59 -7.25
N LYS A 28 -28.15 -20.26 -7.34
CA LYS A 28 -27.41 -19.53 -8.39
C LYS A 28 -25.90 -19.83 -8.33
N HIS A 29 -25.31 -19.79 -7.13
CA HIS A 29 -23.90 -20.11 -6.90
C HIS A 29 -23.55 -21.53 -7.34
N ASN A 30 -24.34 -22.52 -6.91
CA ASN A 30 -24.10 -23.94 -7.17
C ASN A 30 -24.24 -24.32 -8.66
N VAL A 31 -25.12 -23.62 -9.40
CA VAL A 31 -25.33 -23.83 -10.83
C VAL A 31 -24.21 -23.21 -11.68
N ASP A 32 -23.47 -22.23 -11.16
CA ASP A 32 -22.36 -21.62 -11.90
C ASP A 32 -21.25 -22.65 -12.18
N SER A 33 -20.89 -22.77 -13.46
CA SER A 33 -19.82 -23.63 -13.94
C SER A 33 -18.45 -23.37 -13.29
N LEU A 34 -18.23 -22.15 -12.77
CA LEU A 34 -17.01 -21.75 -12.07
C LEU A 34 -16.93 -22.32 -10.64
N ASN A 35 -18.05 -22.72 -10.06
CA ASN A 35 -18.15 -23.18 -8.66
C ASN A 35 -18.33 -24.70 -8.53
N LYS A 36 -18.05 -25.46 -9.59
CA LYS A 36 -18.21 -26.93 -9.57
C LYS A 36 -17.40 -27.62 -8.47
N ASP A 37 -16.23 -27.08 -8.15
CA ASP A 37 -15.35 -27.60 -7.10
C ASP A 37 -15.71 -27.08 -5.69
N TRP A 38 -16.67 -26.16 -5.57
CA TRP A 38 -17.11 -25.57 -4.31
C TRP A 38 -18.63 -25.36 -4.29
N GLN A 39 -19.33 -26.42 -3.93
CA GLN A 39 -20.79 -26.42 -3.75
C GLN A 39 -21.16 -26.10 -2.30
N ILE A 40 -22.19 -25.29 -2.10
CA ILE A 40 -22.73 -24.94 -0.78
C ILE A 40 -23.93 -25.85 -0.51
N PRO A 41 -23.92 -26.69 0.53
CA PRO A 41 -25.06 -27.56 0.84
C PRO A 41 -26.31 -26.76 1.21
N GLU A 42 -27.47 -27.17 0.68
CA GLU A 42 -28.75 -26.48 0.97
C GLU A 42 -29.08 -26.60 2.47
N GLY A 43 -29.35 -25.47 3.12
CA GLY A 43 -29.64 -25.40 4.55
C GLY A 43 -28.41 -25.43 5.48
N ALA A 44 -27.18 -25.52 4.95
CA ALA A 44 -25.98 -25.42 5.76
C ALA A 44 -25.80 -24.01 6.34
N LEU A 45 -25.24 -23.93 7.55
CA LEU A 45 -24.77 -22.68 8.11
C LEU A 45 -23.44 -22.29 7.47
N TRP A 46 -23.27 -21.01 7.18
CA TRP A 46 -22.13 -20.47 6.46
C TRP A 46 -21.56 -19.24 7.15
N GLU A 47 -20.35 -18.86 6.74
CA GLU A 47 -19.68 -17.61 7.13
C GLU A 47 -19.98 -16.51 6.10
N GLN A 48 -19.88 -15.25 6.53
CA GLN A 48 -20.08 -14.05 5.69
C GLN A 48 -18.74 -13.37 5.38
N SER A 49 -17.75 -14.15 4.91
CA SER A 49 -16.41 -13.65 4.55
C SER A 49 -16.44 -12.67 3.38
N ASP A 50 -17.43 -12.77 2.49
CA ASP A 50 -17.74 -11.81 1.44
C ASP A 50 -18.05 -10.41 2.00
N VAL A 51 -18.86 -10.32 3.05
CA VAL A 51 -19.17 -9.06 3.74
C VAL A 51 -17.90 -8.45 4.35
N VAL A 52 -17.00 -9.27 4.89
CA VAL A 52 -15.69 -8.83 5.41
C VAL A 52 -14.83 -8.25 4.27
N HIS A 53 -14.84 -8.88 3.09
CA HIS A 53 -14.14 -8.36 1.91
C HIS A 53 -14.72 -7.03 1.40
N ASP A 54 -16.05 -6.85 1.45
CA ASP A 54 -16.70 -5.59 1.08
C ASP A 54 -16.32 -4.46 2.05
N VAL A 55 -16.26 -4.76 3.36
CA VAL A 55 -15.77 -3.80 4.37
C VAL A 55 -14.31 -3.44 4.09
N LEU A 56 -13.45 -4.41 3.75
CA LEU A 56 -12.06 -4.14 3.37
C LEU A 56 -11.96 -3.27 2.12
N ALA A 57 -12.80 -3.51 1.11
CA ALA A 57 -12.86 -2.70 -0.10
C ALA A 57 -13.26 -1.25 0.23
N PHE A 58 -14.31 -1.05 1.02
CA PHE A 58 -14.73 0.26 1.50
C PHE A 58 -13.61 0.99 2.26
N LEU A 59 -12.94 0.31 3.19
CA LEU A 59 -11.84 0.92 3.95
C LEU A 59 -10.64 1.28 3.04
N ALA A 60 -10.37 0.47 2.01
CA ALA A 60 -9.34 0.76 1.02
C ALA A 60 -9.69 2.00 0.16
N GLU A 61 -10.95 2.17 -0.24
CA GLU A 61 -11.43 3.37 -0.92
C GLU A 61 -11.27 4.62 -0.04
N GLN A 62 -11.64 4.53 1.24
CA GLN A 62 -11.43 5.63 2.20
C GLN A 62 -9.94 5.96 2.35
N MET A 63 -9.06 4.97 2.37
CA MET A 63 -7.61 5.18 2.41
C MET A 63 -7.09 5.93 1.17
N ILE A 64 -7.65 5.65 -0.01
CA ILE A 64 -7.28 6.34 -1.24
C ILE A 64 -7.68 7.80 -1.16
N GLU A 65 -8.91 8.08 -0.73
CA GLU A 65 -9.43 9.45 -0.68
C GLU A 65 -8.68 10.29 0.36
N LEU A 66 -8.44 9.74 1.55
CA LEU A 66 -7.60 10.37 2.58
C LEU A 66 -6.18 10.66 2.07
N ASN A 67 -5.59 9.73 1.31
CA ASN A 67 -4.26 9.94 0.72
C ASN A 67 -4.30 11.00 -0.39
N LYS A 68 -5.34 11.07 -1.23
CA LYS A 68 -5.49 12.14 -2.22
C LYS A 68 -5.59 13.50 -1.55
N GLU A 69 -6.42 13.64 -0.51
CA GLU A 69 -6.55 14.88 0.27
C GLU A 69 -5.22 15.29 0.89
N LYS A 70 -4.52 14.34 1.54
CA LYS A 70 -3.19 14.56 2.11
C LYS A 70 -2.19 15.05 1.04
N GLN A 71 -2.14 14.39 -0.12
CA GLN A 71 -1.23 14.77 -1.21
C GLN A 71 -1.61 16.13 -1.82
N LYS A 72 -2.89 16.45 -1.92
CA LYS A 72 -3.39 17.75 -2.40
C LYS A 72 -2.91 18.88 -1.50
N GLU A 73 -3.06 18.73 -0.18
CA GLU A 73 -2.62 19.72 0.80
C GLU A 73 -1.09 19.87 0.82
N ILE A 74 -0.33 18.76 0.81
CA ILE A 74 1.15 18.80 0.72
C ILE A 74 1.60 19.52 -0.55
N LYS A 75 1.06 19.17 -1.72
CA LYS A 75 1.41 19.84 -2.98
C LYS A 75 1.04 21.32 -2.96
N GLY A 76 -0.12 21.66 -2.40
CA GLY A 76 -0.58 23.03 -2.24
C GLY A 76 0.39 23.87 -1.40
N PHE A 77 0.73 23.37 -0.21
CA PHE A 77 1.68 24.05 0.68
C PHE A 77 3.07 24.19 0.04
N LEU A 78 3.63 23.11 -0.51
CA LEU A 78 4.97 23.14 -1.10
C LEU A 78 5.04 24.05 -2.33
N GLY A 79 4.03 24.02 -3.21
CA GLY A 79 3.95 24.92 -4.36
C GLY A 79 3.80 26.39 -3.95
N TRP A 80 2.98 26.66 -2.93
CA TRP A 80 2.87 28.00 -2.35
C TRP A 80 4.21 28.46 -1.75
N LEU A 81 4.90 27.59 -1.01
CA LEU A 81 6.20 27.89 -0.40
C LEU A 81 7.25 28.21 -1.46
N GLU A 82 7.29 27.45 -2.56
CA GLU A 82 8.18 27.74 -3.71
C GLU A 82 7.95 29.13 -4.29
N ALA A 83 6.67 29.53 -4.44
CA ALA A 83 6.31 30.84 -4.95
C ALA A 83 6.75 31.97 -4.01
N GLN A 84 6.61 31.79 -2.69
CA GLN A 84 7.06 32.79 -1.70
C GLN A 84 8.59 32.94 -1.70
N LEU A 85 9.33 31.85 -1.86
CA LEU A 85 10.78 31.85 -1.74
C LEU A 85 11.52 32.32 -3.00
N LYS A 86 10.87 32.31 -4.18
CA LYS A 86 11.48 32.68 -5.47
C LYS A 86 12.81 31.96 -5.69
N ILE A 87 12.77 30.62 -5.63
CA ILE A 87 13.97 29.76 -5.66
C ILE A 87 14.62 29.79 -7.04
N LYS A 88 15.91 30.09 -7.09
CA LYS A 88 16.73 30.08 -8.30
C LYS A 88 17.06 28.64 -8.72
N PRO A 89 17.06 28.32 -10.03
CA PRO A 89 17.48 27.01 -10.51
C PRO A 89 18.91 26.65 -10.11
N ASP A 90 19.21 25.36 -9.98
CA ASP A 90 20.59 24.90 -9.77
C ASP A 90 21.35 24.71 -11.10
N LYS A 91 22.66 24.43 -10.99
CA LYS A 91 23.53 24.18 -12.16
C LYS A 91 23.10 22.98 -13.02
N LYS A 92 22.23 22.11 -12.51
CA LYS A 92 21.71 20.92 -13.18
C LYS A 92 20.32 21.15 -13.79
N GLY A 93 19.79 22.37 -13.71
CA GLY A 93 18.46 22.72 -14.21
C GLY A 93 17.31 22.35 -13.29
N ASN A 94 17.56 21.90 -12.05
CA ASN A 94 16.48 21.65 -11.09
C ASN A 94 15.86 22.97 -10.64
N THR A 95 14.53 23.00 -10.49
CA THR A 95 13.75 24.18 -10.10
C THR A 95 13.03 23.96 -8.76
N GLY A 96 12.55 25.03 -8.12
CA GLY A 96 11.77 24.94 -6.88
C GLY A 96 12.55 24.26 -5.75
N ILE A 97 11.84 23.51 -4.89
CA ILE A 97 12.41 22.74 -3.78
C ILE A 97 13.44 21.71 -4.27
N GLU A 98 13.33 21.21 -5.50
CA GLU A 98 14.29 20.25 -6.06
C GLU A 98 15.70 20.81 -6.19
N ALA A 99 15.85 22.13 -6.25
CA ALA A 99 17.13 22.83 -6.25
C ALA A 99 17.74 22.99 -4.85
N LEU A 100 17.00 22.73 -3.77
CA LEU A 100 17.44 22.97 -2.40
C LEU A 100 18.22 21.79 -1.79
N ILE A 101 19.15 22.11 -0.90
CA ILE A 101 19.79 21.11 -0.03
C ILE A 101 18.74 20.67 1.00
N ASN A 102 18.79 19.39 1.40
CA ASN A 102 17.81 18.76 2.32
C ASN A 102 16.37 18.77 1.80
N LYS A 103 16.16 18.85 0.47
CA LYS A 103 14.85 18.80 -0.17
C LYS A 103 13.97 17.63 0.27
N ILE A 104 14.55 16.46 0.57
CA ILE A 104 13.80 15.29 1.06
C ILE A 104 13.11 15.62 2.40
N LYS A 105 13.80 16.32 3.32
CA LYS A 105 13.21 16.73 4.61
C LYS A 105 12.07 17.74 4.41
N ILE A 106 12.24 18.69 3.49
CA ILE A 106 11.20 19.67 3.16
C ILE A 106 9.97 18.97 2.55
N LYS A 107 10.18 18.08 1.58
CA LYS A 107 9.09 17.35 0.91
C LYS A 107 8.36 16.39 1.86
N ASN A 108 9.08 15.82 2.82
CA ASN A 108 8.53 14.91 3.82
C ASN A 108 8.30 15.61 5.17
N TYR A 109 7.94 16.89 5.17
CA TYR A 109 7.76 17.66 6.41
C TYR A 109 6.66 17.11 7.33
N LEU A 110 5.66 16.39 6.82
CA LEU A 110 4.64 15.73 7.63
C LEU A 110 5.17 14.48 8.38
N GLY A 111 6.31 13.93 7.93
CA GLY A 111 6.84 12.66 8.38
C GLY A 111 6.03 11.44 7.91
N ASP A 112 6.51 10.26 8.26
CA ASP A 112 5.95 8.96 7.89
C ASP A 112 5.40 8.23 9.13
N TYR A 113 4.07 8.05 9.17
CA TYR A 113 3.42 7.37 10.30
C TYR A 113 3.82 5.89 10.39
N GLN A 114 4.20 5.26 9.27
CA GLN A 114 4.61 3.85 9.26
C GLN A 114 6.00 3.65 9.85
N LYS A 115 6.81 4.71 9.93
CA LYS A 115 8.17 4.69 10.47
C LYS A 115 8.27 5.37 11.84
N GLY A 116 7.15 5.82 12.42
CA GLY A 116 7.15 6.63 13.64
C GLY A 116 7.84 7.99 13.46
N GLU A 117 7.97 8.47 12.22
CA GLU A 117 8.59 9.75 11.93
C GLU A 117 7.60 10.89 12.22
N ASN A 118 8.02 11.79 13.10
CA ASN A 118 7.30 13.02 13.42
C ASN A 118 7.39 14.02 12.27
N TYR A 119 6.50 15.01 12.31
CA TYR A 119 6.59 16.14 11.39
C TYR A 119 7.82 16.99 11.74
N LEU A 120 8.39 17.64 10.74
CA LEU A 120 9.50 18.57 10.84
C LEU A 120 9.07 19.79 11.67
N SER A 121 9.86 20.23 12.65
CA SER A 121 9.49 21.45 13.38
C SER A 121 9.59 22.67 12.46
N PHE A 122 8.85 23.74 12.75
CA PHE A 122 8.94 24.96 11.96
C PHE A 122 10.35 25.57 12.02
N GLU A 123 10.99 25.53 13.19
CA GLU A 123 12.35 25.99 13.42
C GLU A 123 13.36 25.20 12.60
N GLU A 124 13.16 23.88 12.46
CA GLU A 124 14.00 23.05 11.61
C GLU A 124 13.78 23.35 10.12
N LEU A 125 12.53 23.53 9.68
CA LEU A 125 12.21 23.98 8.33
C LEU A 125 12.90 25.31 8.04
N TRP A 126 12.77 26.28 8.94
CA TRP A 126 13.36 27.60 8.79
C TRP A 126 14.89 27.54 8.69
N LYS A 127 15.55 26.76 9.57
CA LYS A 127 17.00 26.50 9.48
C LYS A 127 17.42 25.91 8.13
N ILE A 128 16.59 25.05 7.53
CA ILE A 128 16.86 24.52 6.18
C ILE A 128 16.75 25.64 5.13
N LEU A 129 15.75 26.52 5.24
CA LEU A 129 15.61 27.67 4.34
C LEU A 129 16.82 28.63 4.45
N GLU A 130 17.26 28.96 5.67
CA GLU A 130 18.43 29.81 5.90
C GLU A 130 19.72 29.23 5.32
N LYS A 131 19.93 27.91 5.41
CA LYS A 131 21.05 27.22 4.76
C LYS A 131 21.02 27.35 3.24
N ASN A 132 19.85 27.56 2.65
CA ASN A 132 19.63 27.74 1.23
C ASN A 132 19.50 29.21 0.80
N LYS A 133 19.81 30.18 1.67
CA LYS A 133 19.64 31.63 1.41
C LYS A 133 20.21 32.12 0.06
N ASN A 134 21.33 31.57 -0.40
CA ASN A 134 21.96 31.98 -1.67
C ASN A 134 21.12 31.59 -2.90
N LYS A 135 20.23 30.60 -2.78
CA LYS A 135 19.31 30.14 -3.82
C LYS A 135 17.93 30.78 -3.70
N ILE A 136 17.61 31.40 -2.57
CA ILE A 136 16.30 31.99 -2.28
C ILE A 136 16.36 33.47 -2.66
N GLY A 137 15.45 33.91 -3.53
CA GLY A 137 15.34 35.32 -3.92
C GLY A 137 14.63 36.20 -2.89
N ALA A 138 13.87 35.59 -1.99
CA ALA A 138 13.14 36.29 -0.93
C ALA A 138 14.04 36.70 0.25
N ASN A 139 13.68 37.80 0.92
CA ASN A 139 14.41 38.29 2.09
C ASN A 139 14.06 37.47 3.35
N LEU A 140 14.86 36.46 3.65
CA LEU A 140 14.71 35.62 4.85
C LEU A 140 14.96 36.36 6.18
N LYS A 141 15.43 37.62 6.18
CA LYS A 141 15.47 38.42 7.41
C LYS A 141 14.18 39.19 7.67
N SER A 142 13.24 39.16 6.73
CA SER A 142 11.95 39.82 6.87
C SER A 142 11.08 39.09 7.89
N ARG A 143 10.65 39.81 8.93
CA ARG A 143 9.68 39.32 9.92
C ARG A 143 8.35 38.96 9.25
N GLU A 144 7.91 39.76 8.28
CA GLU A 144 6.66 39.52 7.55
C GLU A 144 6.69 38.17 6.82
N LEU A 145 7.80 37.86 6.14
CA LEU A 145 7.98 36.60 5.43
C LEU A 145 8.02 35.41 6.41
N PHE A 146 8.72 35.57 7.53
CA PHE A 146 8.79 34.56 8.59
C PHE A 146 7.40 34.21 9.12
N GLU A 147 6.61 35.21 9.53
CA GLU A 147 5.27 35.00 10.08
C GLU A 147 4.29 34.44 9.04
N THR A 148 4.41 34.88 7.79
CA THR A 148 3.59 34.37 6.68
C THR A 148 3.86 32.88 6.44
N ILE A 149 5.13 32.48 6.35
CA ILE A 149 5.51 31.08 6.15
C ILE A 149 5.15 30.23 7.37
N LYS A 150 5.31 30.76 8.59
CA LYS A 150 4.92 30.09 9.84
C LYS A 150 3.42 29.82 9.89
N THR A 151 2.61 30.82 9.62
CA THR A 151 1.15 30.72 9.68
C THR A 151 0.63 29.72 8.65
N GLU A 152 1.10 29.77 7.40
CA GLU A 152 0.65 28.82 6.39
C GLU A 152 1.18 27.40 6.66
N TYR A 153 2.37 27.25 7.27
CA TYR A 153 2.89 25.97 7.72
C TYR A 153 2.01 25.34 8.82
N GLU A 154 1.68 26.10 9.84
CA GLU A 154 0.80 25.66 10.95
C GLU A 154 -0.60 25.32 10.44
N LYS A 155 -1.13 26.11 9.51
CA LYS A 155 -2.42 25.84 8.84
C LYS A 155 -2.39 24.59 7.98
N SER A 156 -1.27 24.30 7.31
CA SER A 156 -1.11 23.05 6.58
C SER A 156 -1.08 21.85 7.54
N LEU A 157 -0.32 21.96 8.64
CA LEU A 157 -0.26 20.91 9.66
C LEU A 157 -1.61 20.68 10.37
N SER A 158 -2.39 21.73 10.64
CA SER A 158 -3.69 21.58 11.30
C SER A 158 -4.69 20.76 10.47
N LYS A 159 -4.53 20.75 9.15
CA LYS A 159 -5.28 19.86 8.23
C LYS A 159 -4.63 18.48 8.12
N LEU A 160 -3.31 18.42 8.00
CA LEU A 160 -2.58 17.18 7.70
C LEU A 160 -2.45 16.24 8.90
N LEU A 161 -2.34 16.74 10.13
CA LEU A 161 -2.20 15.91 11.32
C LEU A 161 -3.45 15.05 11.58
N PRO A 162 -4.68 15.61 11.53
CA PRO A 162 -5.89 14.79 11.58
C PRO A 162 -5.97 13.76 10.45
N LEU A 163 -5.60 14.13 9.22
CA LEU A 163 -5.58 13.19 8.08
C LEU A 163 -4.58 12.06 8.29
N LYS A 164 -3.36 12.37 8.74
CA LYS A 164 -2.31 11.40 9.08
C LYS A 164 -2.81 10.40 10.12
N GLU A 165 -3.51 10.89 11.14
CA GLU A 165 -4.06 10.05 12.20
C GLU A 165 -5.24 9.18 11.74
N LYS A 166 -6.12 9.71 10.87
CA LYS A 166 -7.18 8.91 10.23
C LYS A 166 -6.58 7.79 9.39
N ILE A 167 -5.61 8.09 8.53
CA ILE A 167 -4.91 7.11 7.70
C ILE A 167 -4.27 6.03 8.57
N ARG A 168 -3.57 6.42 9.65
CA ARG A 168 -2.95 5.46 10.58
C ARG A 168 -3.97 4.52 11.22
N LYS A 169 -5.13 5.05 11.65
CA LYS A 169 -6.20 4.25 12.26
C LYS A 169 -6.85 3.31 11.25
N THR A 170 -7.09 3.76 10.02
CA THR A 170 -7.66 2.93 8.97
C THR A 170 -6.69 1.83 8.54
N ASP A 171 -5.40 2.13 8.39
CA ASP A 171 -4.33 1.15 8.12
C ASP A 171 -4.32 0.06 9.20
N TRP A 172 -4.34 0.47 10.47
CA TRP A 172 -4.38 -0.46 11.60
C TRP A 172 -5.67 -1.30 11.62
N LEU A 173 -6.84 -0.71 11.33
CA LEU A 173 -8.10 -1.46 11.29
C LEU A 173 -8.10 -2.51 10.16
N ILE A 174 -7.59 -2.14 8.99
CA ILE A 174 -7.40 -3.06 7.87
C ILE A 174 -6.47 -4.21 8.28
N ASP A 175 -5.34 -3.92 8.95
CA ASP A 175 -4.43 -4.96 9.46
C ASP A 175 -5.20 -5.95 10.36
N GLN A 176 -5.97 -5.45 11.33
CA GLN A 176 -6.72 -6.29 12.27
C GLN A 176 -7.79 -7.15 11.58
N ILE A 177 -8.54 -6.58 10.64
CA ILE A 177 -9.57 -7.32 9.89
C ILE A 177 -8.92 -8.42 9.07
N VAL A 178 -7.78 -8.13 8.43
CA VAL A 178 -7.05 -9.10 7.64
C VAL A 178 -6.47 -10.22 8.51
N TYR A 179 -5.92 -9.91 9.68
CA TYR A 179 -5.46 -10.96 10.60
C TYR A 179 -6.59 -11.90 10.99
N LYS A 180 -7.78 -11.37 11.28
CA LYS A 180 -8.98 -12.17 11.60
C LYS A 180 -9.45 -13.02 10.41
N LEU A 181 -9.49 -12.43 9.21
CA LEU A 181 -9.89 -13.12 7.97
C LEU A 181 -8.99 -14.33 7.66
N TYR A 182 -7.69 -14.22 7.94
CA TYR A 182 -6.74 -15.32 7.76
C TYR A 182 -6.57 -16.20 9.01
N GLY A 183 -7.32 -15.93 10.09
CA GLY A 183 -7.28 -16.71 11.32
C GLY A 183 -5.94 -16.68 12.06
N LEU A 184 -5.18 -15.60 11.96
CA LEU A 184 -3.85 -15.51 12.60
C LEU A 184 -3.95 -15.51 14.12
N THR A 185 -3.03 -16.21 14.77
CA THR A 185 -2.86 -16.15 16.23
C THR A 185 -2.11 -14.89 16.67
N GLU A 186 -2.15 -14.57 17.96
CA GLU A 186 -1.37 -13.44 18.49
C GLU A 186 0.14 -13.60 18.26
N GLU A 187 0.65 -14.82 18.33
CA GLU A 187 2.06 -15.13 18.05
C GLU A 187 2.41 -14.85 16.60
N GLU A 188 1.56 -15.25 15.67
CA GLU A 188 1.73 -15.00 14.23
C GLU A 188 1.65 -13.49 13.91
N ILE A 189 0.70 -12.78 14.52
CA ILE A 189 0.60 -11.32 14.43
C ILE A 189 1.88 -10.66 14.94
N LYS A 190 2.38 -11.06 16.12
CA LYS A 190 3.62 -10.53 16.69
C LYS A 190 4.82 -10.78 15.78
N ILE A 191 4.89 -11.93 15.11
CA ILE A 191 5.95 -12.24 14.12
C ILE A 191 5.82 -11.32 12.91
N VAL A 192 4.61 -11.14 12.38
CA VAL A 192 4.35 -10.24 11.24
C VAL A 192 4.74 -8.80 11.58
N GLU A 193 4.31 -8.29 12.73
CA GLU A 193 4.61 -6.93 13.17
C GLU A 193 6.10 -6.70 13.44
N LYS A 194 6.81 -7.67 14.04
CA LYS A 194 8.26 -7.59 14.32
C LYS A 194 9.13 -7.72 13.08
N SER A 195 8.71 -8.54 12.12
CA SER A 195 9.50 -8.83 10.92
C SER A 195 9.60 -7.62 9.98
N GLY A 196 8.71 -6.63 10.10
CA GLY A 196 8.63 -5.48 9.20
C GLY A 196 8.40 -5.87 7.74
N VAL A 197 8.04 -7.15 7.47
CA VAL A 197 7.65 -7.66 6.16
C VAL A 197 6.41 -6.88 5.77
N LYS A 198 6.61 -5.89 4.91
CA LYS A 198 5.70 -4.78 4.70
C LYS A 198 4.26 -5.28 4.55
N LYS A 199 3.39 -4.78 5.42
CA LYS A 199 1.93 -4.81 5.42
C LYS A 199 1.30 -5.02 4.02
N GLY A 200 1.80 -4.35 2.98
CA GLY A 200 1.47 -4.54 1.54
C GLY A 200 1.57 -5.95 0.94
N LEU A 201 2.20 -6.91 1.61
CA LEU A 201 2.41 -8.27 1.12
C LEU A 201 1.26 -9.21 1.41
N ILE A 202 0.63 -9.05 2.58
CA ILE A 202 -0.55 -9.81 2.98
C ILE A 202 -1.75 -9.34 2.13
N TYR A 203 -1.74 -8.07 1.72
CA TYR A 203 -2.80 -7.44 0.91
C TYR A 203 -2.82 -7.79 -0.58
N ARG A 204 -1.87 -8.59 -1.10
CA ARG A 204 -1.86 -8.95 -2.53
C ARG A 204 -2.68 -10.20 -2.87
N LEU A 205 -3.16 -10.93 -1.86
CA LEU A 205 -3.96 -12.14 -2.05
C LEU A 205 -5.43 -11.86 -2.44
N SER A 206 -5.91 -10.60 -2.34
CA SER A 206 -7.17 -10.17 -2.96
C SER A 206 -6.95 -9.61 -4.37
N SER A 207 -6.56 -10.48 -5.31
CA SER A 207 -6.11 -10.08 -6.66
C SER A 207 -7.16 -9.33 -7.51
N ASN A 208 -8.45 -9.41 -7.17
CA ASN A 208 -9.51 -8.71 -7.91
C ASN A 208 -9.67 -7.25 -7.50
N ILE A 209 -9.53 -6.91 -6.22
CA ILE A 209 -9.74 -5.54 -5.71
C ILE A 209 -8.61 -4.62 -6.17
N TYR A 210 -7.36 -5.08 -6.13
CA TYR A 210 -6.20 -4.27 -6.54
C TYR A 210 -6.02 -4.16 -8.06
N LYS A 211 -6.61 -5.06 -8.86
CA LYS A 211 -6.64 -4.93 -10.33
C LYS A 211 -7.55 -3.79 -10.81
N GLN A 212 -8.61 -3.48 -10.06
CA GLN A 212 -9.48 -2.31 -10.31
C GLN A 212 -8.85 -0.99 -9.83
N LEU A 213 -7.91 -1.04 -8.87
CA LEU A 213 -7.18 0.10 -8.30
C LEU A 213 -6.07 0.63 -9.21
N GLY A 214 -6.36 0.78 -10.50
CA GLY A 214 -5.49 1.36 -11.51
C GLY A 214 -4.82 2.66 -11.04
N GLU A 215 -3.50 2.70 -11.24
CA GLU A 215 -2.62 3.88 -11.36
C GLU A 215 -2.03 4.58 -10.12
N SER A 216 -2.43 4.29 -8.87
CA SER A 216 -1.82 4.99 -7.70
C SER A 216 -0.87 4.15 -6.84
N VAL A 217 -0.25 3.09 -7.38
CA VAL A 217 0.66 2.17 -6.65
C VAL A 217 2.14 2.50 -6.88
N SER A 218 2.50 3.78 -6.99
CA SER A 218 3.90 4.17 -7.14
C SER A 218 4.72 4.07 -5.83
N TYR A 219 4.07 3.88 -4.67
CA TYR A 219 4.72 3.95 -3.36
C TYR A 219 5.08 2.58 -2.72
N ILE A 220 4.57 1.46 -3.25
CA ILE A 220 4.78 0.11 -2.65
C ILE A 220 6.10 -0.55 -3.15
N ARG A 221 6.95 0.18 -3.89
CA ARG A 221 8.11 -0.39 -4.60
C ARG A 221 9.41 -0.55 -3.81
N GLU A 222 9.47 -0.22 -2.53
CA GLU A 222 10.72 -0.34 -1.77
C GLU A 222 10.67 -1.50 -0.76
N LYS A 223 11.41 -2.58 -1.06
CA LYS A 223 11.74 -3.75 -0.19
C LYS A 223 10.74 -4.92 -0.26
N GLY A 224 11.27 -6.07 -0.70
CA GLY A 224 10.55 -7.19 -1.32
C GLY A 224 10.00 -8.28 -0.40
N ILE A 225 9.38 -9.29 -1.04
CA ILE A 225 8.75 -10.49 -0.44
C ILE A 225 9.80 -11.41 0.19
N ASP A 226 9.43 -12.14 1.25
CA ASP A 226 10.24 -13.24 1.80
C ASP A 226 10.44 -14.37 0.76
N GLU A 227 11.68 -14.80 0.54
CA GLU A 227 12.06 -15.80 -0.46
C GLU A 227 11.36 -17.15 -0.26
N VAL A 228 10.99 -17.47 0.99
CA VAL A 228 10.31 -18.73 1.34
C VAL A 228 8.96 -18.87 0.63
N ARG A 229 8.26 -17.75 0.38
CA ARG A 229 6.91 -17.73 -0.23
C ARG A 229 6.91 -17.63 -1.75
N TYR A 230 8.07 -17.40 -2.37
CA TYR A 230 8.15 -17.24 -3.82
C TYR A 230 7.65 -18.44 -4.62
N PRO A 231 7.94 -19.70 -4.23
CA PRO A 231 7.47 -20.88 -4.95
C PRO A 231 5.94 -20.94 -5.03
N GLU A 232 5.27 -20.74 -3.90
CA GLU A 232 3.82 -20.85 -3.76
C GLU A 232 3.10 -19.78 -4.61
N LEU A 233 3.51 -18.52 -4.48
CA LEU A 233 2.92 -17.40 -5.21
C LEU A 233 3.04 -17.54 -6.73
N ILE A 234 4.16 -18.07 -7.22
CA ILE A 234 4.34 -18.31 -8.67
C ILE A 234 3.41 -19.44 -9.14
N LEU A 235 3.30 -20.53 -8.37
CA LEU A 235 2.48 -21.68 -8.75
C LEU A 235 0.99 -21.34 -8.76
N GLU A 236 0.53 -20.59 -7.75
CA GLU A 236 -0.84 -20.09 -7.67
C GLU A 236 -1.16 -19.14 -8.85
N TYR A 237 -0.25 -18.23 -9.18
CA TYR A 237 -0.42 -17.36 -10.35
C TYR A 237 -0.55 -18.16 -11.65
N VAL A 238 0.31 -19.16 -11.87
CA VAL A 238 0.27 -20.00 -13.07
C VAL A 238 -0.98 -20.88 -13.10
N LYS A 239 -1.45 -21.38 -11.95
CA LYS A 239 -2.71 -22.12 -11.83
C LYS A 239 -3.90 -21.28 -12.29
N ASN A 240 -3.95 -20.01 -11.90
CA ASN A 240 -5.07 -19.11 -12.20
C ASN A 240 -4.98 -18.43 -13.57
N CYS A 241 -3.76 -18.11 -14.05
CA CYS A 241 -3.54 -17.34 -15.28
C CYS A 241 -2.96 -18.17 -16.43
N GLY A 242 -2.76 -19.47 -16.23
CA GLY A 242 -2.25 -20.44 -17.21
C GLY A 242 -0.75 -20.37 -17.48
N SER A 243 -0.11 -19.19 -17.41
CA SER A 243 1.34 -19.04 -17.58
C SER A 243 1.89 -17.79 -16.92
N ILE A 244 3.21 -17.77 -16.67
CA ILE A 244 3.92 -16.60 -16.16
C ILE A 244 5.21 -16.35 -16.94
N THR A 245 5.64 -15.08 -17.04
CA THR A 245 6.92 -14.67 -17.61
C THR A 245 7.88 -14.20 -16.52
N ASN A 246 9.18 -14.11 -16.83
CA ASN A 246 10.16 -13.54 -15.89
C ASN A 246 9.80 -12.09 -15.50
N ARG A 247 9.26 -11.30 -16.44
CA ARG A 247 8.79 -9.94 -16.17
C ARG A 247 7.66 -9.95 -15.14
N GLN A 248 6.66 -10.79 -15.34
CA GLN A 248 5.55 -10.93 -14.39
C GLN A 248 6.02 -11.46 -13.04
N VAL A 249 7.02 -12.35 -12.96
CA VAL A 249 7.63 -12.76 -11.68
C VAL A 249 8.29 -11.59 -10.96
N ARG A 250 9.01 -10.72 -11.69
CA ARG A 250 9.63 -9.52 -11.10
C ARG A 250 8.58 -8.56 -10.55
N GLU A 251 7.50 -8.36 -11.28
CA GLU A 251 6.35 -7.53 -10.89
C GLU A 251 5.62 -8.15 -9.69
N LEU A 252 5.36 -9.46 -9.75
CA LEU A 252 4.68 -10.26 -8.72
C LEU A 252 5.47 -10.34 -7.42
N LEU A 253 6.80 -10.43 -7.49
CA LEU A 253 7.65 -10.63 -6.31
C LEU A 253 8.38 -9.38 -5.82
N GLY A 254 8.41 -8.31 -6.63
CA GLY A 254 9.20 -7.11 -6.33
C GLY A 254 10.70 -7.37 -6.33
N VAL A 255 11.18 -8.28 -7.19
CA VAL A 255 12.59 -8.71 -7.25
C VAL A 255 13.25 -8.36 -8.58
N ASP A 256 14.59 -8.31 -8.59
CA ASP A 256 15.34 -8.10 -9.83
C ASP A 256 15.25 -9.29 -10.80
N LYS A 257 15.71 -9.07 -12.03
CA LYS A 257 15.65 -10.06 -13.13
C LYS A 257 16.40 -11.36 -12.84
N TYR A 258 17.51 -11.30 -12.10
CA TYR A 258 18.35 -12.44 -11.79
C TYR A 258 17.71 -13.28 -10.68
N LYS A 259 17.17 -12.63 -9.66
CA LYS A 259 16.45 -13.29 -8.57
C LYS A 259 15.18 -13.99 -9.08
N ALA A 260 14.38 -13.33 -9.90
CA ALA A 260 13.24 -13.95 -10.58
C ALA A 260 13.65 -15.19 -11.40
N SER A 261 14.76 -15.10 -12.14
CA SER A 261 15.24 -16.24 -12.93
C SER A 261 15.71 -17.41 -12.08
N ARG A 262 16.30 -17.16 -10.90
CA ARG A 262 16.79 -18.20 -9.99
C ARG A 262 15.63 -19.00 -9.40
N VAL A 263 14.55 -18.32 -9.01
CA VAL A 263 13.35 -18.96 -8.45
C VAL A 263 12.65 -19.81 -9.51
N LEU A 264 12.45 -19.27 -10.71
CA LEU A 264 11.88 -20.02 -11.83
C LEU A 264 12.70 -21.28 -12.15
N LYS A 265 14.04 -21.19 -12.14
CA LYS A 265 14.91 -22.35 -12.34
C LYS A 265 14.76 -23.41 -11.24
N LYS A 266 14.62 -23.00 -9.97
CA LYS A 266 14.39 -23.93 -8.85
C LYS A 266 13.05 -24.67 -9.02
N LEU A 267 11.99 -23.96 -9.42
CA LEU A 267 10.67 -24.54 -9.68
C LEU A 267 10.65 -25.51 -10.88
N ILE A 268 11.50 -25.26 -11.89
CA ILE A 268 11.67 -26.20 -13.01
C ILE A 268 12.44 -27.45 -12.55
N HIS A 269 13.53 -27.28 -11.79
CA HIS A 269 14.30 -28.42 -11.28
C HIS A 269 13.48 -29.31 -10.35
N SER A 270 12.55 -28.74 -9.58
CA SER A 270 11.63 -29.50 -8.73
C SER A 270 10.41 -30.06 -9.47
N GLY A 271 10.34 -29.88 -10.80
CA GLY A 271 9.26 -30.40 -11.63
C GLY A 271 7.93 -29.65 -11.52
N LYS A 272 7.85 -28.56 -10.75
CA LYS A 272 6.60 -27.82 -10.52
C LYS A 272 6.24 -26.87 -11.67
N LEU A 273 7.22 -26.46 -12.49
CA LEU A 273 7.01 -25.66 -13.69
C LEU A 273 7.74 -26.27 -14.91
N LYS A 274 7.17 -26.07 -16.09
CA LYS A 274 7.81 -26.31 -17.39
C LYS A 274 7.99 -25.00 -18.13
N ARG A 275 9.15 -24.82 -18.77
CA ARG A 275 9.41 -23.67 -19.66
C ARG A 275 8.92 -23.99 -21.07
N ILE A 276 8.15 -23.08 -21.65
CA ILE A 276 7.73 -23.08 -23.05
C ILE A 276 8.29 -21.83 -23.76
N GLY A 277 8.53 -21.93 -25.06
CA GLY A 277 9.14 -20.86 -25.87
C GLY A 277 10.65 -21.07 -26.11
N ARG A 278 11.10 -20.75 -27.32
CA ARG A 278 12.46 -21.04 -27.80
C ARG A 278 13.45 -19.94 -27.43
N GLY A 279 13.01 -18.69 -27.34
CA GLY A 279 13.86 -17.53 -27.04
C GLY A 279 13.61 -16.87 -25.68
N LYS A 280 14.29 -15.75 -25.45
CA LYS A 280 14.25 -14.98 -24.20
C LYS A 280 13.03 -14.05 -24.10
N LYS A 281 12.45 -13.67 -25.25
CA LYS A 281 11.29 -12.76 -25.36
C LYS A 281 9.95 -13.51 -25.31
N ASP A 282 9.93 -14.77 -25.71
CA ASP A 282 8.77 -15.66 -25.80
C ASP A 282 8.74 -16.73 -24.69
N ALA A 283 9.70 -16.70 -23.76
CA ALA A 283 9.75 -17.63 -22.64
C ALA A 283 8.56 -17.42 -21.69
N ARG A 284 7.72 -18.45 -21.57
CA ARG A 284 6.66 -18.56 -20.55
C ARG A 284 6.89 -19.82 -19.72
N TYR A 285 6.36 -19.81 -18.51
CA TYR A 285 6.44 -20.92 -17.58
C TYR A 285 5.01 -21.35 -17.22
N ILE A 286 4.73 -22.63 -17.42
CA ILE A 286 3.44 -23.28 -17.16
C ILE A 286 3.63 -24.35 -16.08
N LEU A 287 2.54 -24.89 -15.52
CA LEU A 287 2.63 -25.99 -14.55
C LEU A 287 3.34 -27.20 -15.19
N GLY A 288 4.21 -27.83 -14.39
CA GLY A 288 5.03 -28.96 -14.80
C GLY A 288 4.27 -30.27 -14.81
#